data_AF-A0A674IBH0-F1
#
_entry.id   AF-A0A674IBH0-F1
#
_cell.length_a   1.000
_cell.length_b   1.000
_cell.length_c   1.000
_cell.angle_alpha   90.00
_cell.angle_beta   90.00
_cell.angle_gamma   90.00
#
_symmetry.space_group_name_H-M   'P 1'
#
loop_
_entity.id
_entity.type
_entity.pdbx_description
1 polymer ?
#
loop_
_entity_poly.entity_id
_entity_poly.type
_entity_poly.pdbx_seq_one_letter_code
_entity_poly.pdbx_strand_id
1 'polypeptide(L)' 'MGEWKNDKRSGFGVSERSSGLKYEGEWLDNVRHGYGCTTLPDGKKEEGKYRQNMHQISLLLVMFVCYCSFIEE' A
#
# COMPACT_ATOMS: atom_id res chain seq x y z
N MET A 1 -2.13 -13.97 2.39
CA MET A 1 -1.23 -14.83 1.58
C MET A 1 -0.23 -13.93 0.90
N GLY A 2 1.04 -14.32 0.82
CA GLY A 2 2.08 -13.53 0.16
C GLY A 2 3.14 -14.45 -0.41
N GLU A 3 3.78 -14.03 -1.49
CA GLU A 3 4.89 -14.78 -2.09
C GLU A 3 6.16 -14.58 -1.23
N TRP A 4 6.85 -15.69 -0.96
CA TRP A 4 8.10 -15.72 -0.20
C TRP A 4 9.20 -16.27 -1.09
N LYS A 5 10.33 -15.56 -1.16
CA LYS A 5 11.52 -16.00 -1.87
C LYS A 5 12.71 -15.86 -0.93
N ASN A 6 13.40 -16.97 -0.69
CA ASN A 6 14.65 -17.00 0.07
C ASN A 6 14.50 -16.39 1.49
N ASP A 7 13.46 -16.84 2.23
CA ASP A 7 13.08 -16.37 3.57
C ASP A 7 12.69 -14.89 3.67
N LYS A 8 12.48 -14.23 2.53
CA LYS A 8 12.03 -12.83 2.46
C LYS A 8 10.71 -12.74 1.69
N ARG A 9 9.85 -11.81 2.10
CA ARG A 9 8.64 -11.48 1.33
C ARG A 9 9.04 -10.89 -0.01
N SER A 10 8.59 -11.50 -1.08
CA SER A 10 8.90 -11.12 -2.46
C SER A 10 7.76 -11.53 -3.37
N GLY A 11 7.15 -10.58 -4.07
CA GLY A 11 5.92 -10.75 -4.86
C GLY A 11 4.73 -10.06 -4.20
N PHE A 12 3.51 -10.36 -4.64
CA PHE A 12 2.33 -9.71 -4.08
C PHE A 12 2.00 -10.26 -2.69
N GLY A 13 1.69 -9.39 -1.74
CA GLY A 13 1.42 -9.79 -0.36
C GLY A 13 0.56 -8.81 0.41
N VAL A 14 -0.28 -9.38 1.27
CA VAL A 14 -1.13 -8.63 2.19
C VAL A 14 -0.53 -8.68 3.59
N SER A 15 -0.32 -7.51 4.20
CA SER A 15 0.12 -7.33 5.58
C SER A 15 -0.95 -6.58 6.35
N GLU A 16 -1.62 -7.29 7.25
CA GLU A 16 -2.55 -6.70 8.19
C GLU A 16 -1.86 -6.47 9.53
N ARG A 17 -2.07 -5.29 10.12
CA ARG A 17 -1.67 -4.98 11.49
C ARG A 17 -2.87 -5.11 12.41
N SER A 18 -2.60 -5.49 13.65
CA SER A 18 -3.58 -5.54 14.74
C SER A 18 -4.28 -4.20 15.02
N SER A 19 -3.70 -3.08 14.59
CA SER A 19 -4.34 -1.75 14.64
C SER A 19 -5.44 -1.54 13.60
N GLY A 20 -5.74 -2.52 12.74
CA GLY A 20 -6.71 -2.40 11.64
C GLY A 20 -6.12 -1.81 10.35
N LEU A 21 -4.83 -1.51 10.32
CA LEU A 21 -4.13 -1.06 9.12
C LEU A 21 -3.80 -2.26 8.24
N LYS A 22 -4.30 -2.27 7.02
CA LYS A 22 -4.10 -3.34 6.03
C LYS A 22 -3.32 -2.80 4.84
N TYR A 23 -2.16 -3.38 4.56
CA TYR A 23 -1.39 -3.09 3.35
C TYR A 23 -1.52 -4.23 2.36
N GLU A 24 -1.83 -3.94 1.10
CA GLU A 24 -1.95 -4.91 0.02
C GLU A 24 -1.09 -4.42 -1.14
N GLY A 25 0.01 -5.10 -1.46
CA GLY A 25 0.88 -4.63 -2.52
C GLY A 25 2.04 -5.55 -2.80
N GLU A 26 2.92 -5.10 -3.69
CA GLU A 26 4.13 -5.84 -4.01
C GLU A 26 5.20 -5.66 -2.92
N TRP A 27 5.89 -6.74 -2.65
CA TRP A 27 7.02 -6.84 -1.74
C TRP A 27 8.24 -7.29 -2.53
N LEU A 28 9.41 -6.82 -2.16
CA LEU A 28 10.68 -7.27 -2.70
C LEU A 28 11.67 -7.30 -1.54
N ASP A 29 12.29 -8.43 -1.24
CA ASP A 29 13.27 -8.54 -0.14
C ASP A 29 12.78 -7.97 1.22
N ASN A 30 11.53 -8.23 1.62
CA ASN A 30 10.87 -7.66 2.81
C ASN A 30 10.66 -6.13 2.80
N VAL A 31 10.93 -5.43 1.69
CA VAL A 31 10.57 -4.02 1.52
C VAL A 31 9.38 -3.87 0.60
N ARG A 32 8.54 -2.87 0.87
CA ARG A 32 7.43 -2.50 0.00
C ARG A 32 7.98 -1.99 -1.34
N HIS A 33 7.49 -2.57 -2.43
CA HIS A 33 7.92 -2.25 -3.79
C HIS A 33 6.70 -2.20 -4.73
N GLY A 34 6.89 -1.75 -5.97
CA GLY A 34 5.85 -1.81 -6.99
C GLY A 34 4.61 -0.99 -6.65
N TYR A 35 3.43 -1.51 -6.90
CA TYR A 35 2.17 -0.86 -6.52
C TYR A 35 1.61 -1.47 -5.24
N GLY A 36 1.03 -0.62 -4.39
CA GLY A 36 0.39 -1.06 -3.16
C GLY A 36 -0.72 -0.13 -2.70
N CYS A 37 -1.64 -0.66 -1.91
CA CYS A 37 -2.76 0.01 -1.31
C CYS A 37 -2.73 -0.20 0.21
N THR A 38 -2.69 0.90 0.97
CA THR A 38 -2.81 0.86 2.43
C THR A 38 -4.21 1.29 2.81
N THR A 39 -4.98 0.41 3.42
CA THR A 39 -6.24 0.74 4.09
C THR A 39 -5.97 1.04 5.55
N LEU A 40 -6.33 2.23 6.01
CA LEU A 40 -6.29 2.65 7.40
C LEU A 40 -7.51 2.09 8.16
N PRO A 41 -7.43 1.99 9.50
CA PRO A 41 -8.56 1.56 10.33
C PRO A 41 -9.80 2.46 10.19
N ASP A 42 -9.64 3.75 9.86
CA ASP A 42 -10.73 4.67 9.53
C ASP A 42 -11.44 4.37 8.20
N GLY A 43 -10.99 3.37 7.44
CA GLY A 43 -11.52 3.04 6.11
C GLY A 43 -10.87 3.82 4.96
N LYS A 44 -10.04 4.83 5.29
CA LYS A 44 -9.26 5.57 4.30
C LYS A 44 -8.31 4.64 3.54
N LYS A 45 -8.31 4.70 2.22
CA LYS A 45 -7.41 3.92 1.36
C LYS A 45 -6.37 4.83 0.73
N GLU A 46 -5.11 4.40 0.80
CA GLU A 46 -3.94 5.09 0.28
C GLU A 46 -3.24 4.17 -0.72
N GLU A 47 -3.61 4.29 -1.98
CA GLU A 47 -2.95 3.62 -3.09
C GLU A 47 -1.78 4.45 -3.62
N GLY A 48 -0.68 3.78 -3.96
CA GLY A 48 0.51 4.44 -4.45
C GLY A 48 1.56 3.47 -4.95
N LYS A 49 2.57 4.03 -5.61
CA LYS A 49 3.75 3.29 -6.04
C LYS A 49 4.81 3.36 -4.96
N TYR A 50 5.34 2.22 -4.54
CA TYR A 50 6.39 2.08 -3.55
C TYR A 50 7.70 1.77 -4.26
N ARG A 51 8.75 2.50 -3.94
CA ARG A 51 10.10 2.19 -4.41
C ARG A 51 11.02 2.09 -3.20
N GLN A 52 11.40 0.86 -2.84
CA GLN A 52 12.28 0.57 -1.69
C GLN A 52 11.75 1.19 -0.38
N ASN A 53 10.50 0.91 -0.03
CA ASN A 53 9.82 1.43 1.17
C ASN A 53 9.50 2.94 1.16
N MET A 54 9.93 3.67 0.13
CA MET A 54 9.53 5.06 -0.10
C MET A 54 8.24 5.07 -0.92
N HIS A 55 7.16 5.58 -0.34
CA HIS A 55 5.97 5.89 -1.11
C HIS A 55 6.31 7.01 -2.09
N GLN A 56 6.21 6.72 -3.38
CA GLN A 56 6.18 7.74 -4.41
C GLN A 56 4.77 8.33 -4.45
N ILE A 57 4.53 9.24 -3.52
CA ILE A 57 3.32 10.04 -3.49
C ILE A 57 3.47 11.11 -4.57
N SER A 58 2.97 10.84 -5.77
CA SER A 58 2.80 11.90 -6.77
C SER A 58 1.77 12.88 -6.21
N LEU A 59 2.13 14.16 -6.10
CA LEU A 59 1.20 15.22 -5.64
C LEU A 59 -0.10 15.19 -6.46
N LEU A 60 0.00 14.82 -7.74
CA LEU A 60 -1.14 14.67 -8.66
C LEU A 60 -2.08 13.52 -8.24
N LEU A 61 -1.53 12.42 -7.72
CA LEU A 61 -2.30 11.26 -7.27
C LEU A 61 -3.01 11.54 -5.93
N VAL A 62 -2.38 12.31 -5.03
CA VAL A 62 -3.00 12.76 -3.77
C VAL A 62 -4.23 13.61 -4.04
N MET A 63 -4.16 14.50 -5.03
CA MET A 63 -5.32 15.29 -5.43
C MET A 63 -6.44 14.40 -5.96
N PHE A 64 -6.14 13.38 -6.78
CA PHE A 64 -7.17 12.46 -7.29
C PHE A 64 -7.81 11.61 -6.18
N VAL A 65 -7.02 11.05 -5.27
CA VAL A 65 -7.55 10.25 -4.15
C VAL A 65 -8.32 11.12 -3.17
N CYS A 66 -7.82 12.31 -2.83
CA CYS A 66 -8.52 13.23 -1.94
C CYS A 66 -9.80 13.80 -2.58
N TYR A 67 -9.80 14.01 -3.91
CA TYR A 67 -10.99 14.43 -4.65
C TYR A 67 -12.03 13.30 -4.74
N CYS A 68 -11.59 12.05 -4.90
CA CYS A 68 -12.49 10.89 -4.91
C CYS A 68 -13.08 10.61 -3.51
N SER A 69 -12.29 10.71 -2.45
CA SER A 69 -12.77 10.58 -1.06
C SER A 69 -13.70 11.73 -0.63
N PHE A 70 -13.65 12.88 -1.30
CA PHE A 70 -14.55 14.01 -1.05
C PHE A 70 -15.85 13.93 -1.87
N ILE A 71 -15.94 13.01 -2.85
CA ILE A 71 -17.15 12.80 -3.66
C ILE A 71 -18.08 11.74 -3.03
N GLU A 72 -17.62 11.00 -2.03
CA GLU A 72 -18.45 10.05 -1.27
C GLU A 72 -19.08 10.64 0.01
N GLU A 73 -19.31 11.95 0.06
CA GLU A 73 -20.07 12.63 1.13
C GLU A 73 -21.21 13.50 0.58
#